data_AF-A0A7C1Y692-F1
#
_entry.id   AF-A0A7C1Y692-F1
#
_cell.length_a   1.000
_cell.length_b   1.000
_cell.length_c   1.000
_cell.angle_alpha   90.00
_cell.angle_beta   90.00
_cell.angle_gamma   90.00
#
_symmetry.space_group_name_H-M   'P 1'
#
loop_
_entity.id
_entity.type
_entity.pdbx_description
1 polymer ?
#
loop_
_entity_poly.entity_id
_entity_poly.type
_entity_poly.pdbx_seq_one_letter_code
_entity_poly.pdbx_strand_id
1 'polypeptide(L)'
;MPGRGGVGSKLLRALGILLMTFGTTLTMAEAQTPRDPHWDPAQCKACHTAARPGKGKARLRVQDASGLCLDCHEDREAHVMIHPDGPVPSPRLAGHLADGFDERRLGSRRLSCTACHAPRLQCDPARKAERGLNPAFLRGGPYRFRTEFCYRCHDRKAYQRLNAHRQLDSKGQLLEERCRLCHRKVPARDASSGSADTALNIDDDYKQICLNCHVWVVHPGGGLPFMDRGGTHHLKVPPPDIGKRLKIMQVKNGIHMPLDPGGRIYCATCHNPHQRGVLRDPAAARGADEKYRLRMPQICDNCHDI
;
A
#
# COMPACT_ATOMS: atom_id res chain seq x y z
N MET A 1 -34.92 -83.19 -29.34
CA MET A 1 -34.24 -83.87 -30.47
C MET A 1 -35.27 -84.12 -31.57
N PRO A 2 -34.95 -84.05 -32.88
CA PRO A 2 -33.68 -83.84 -33.59
C PRO A 2 -33.68 -82.50 -34.39
N GLY A 3 -32.64 -82.00 -35.07
CA GLY A 3 -31.26 -82.42 -35.30
C GLY A 3 -30.74 -81.87 -36.65
N ARG A 4 -29.47 -81.40 -36.66
CA ARG A 4 -28.53 -81.17 -37.80
C ARG A 4 -28.84 -79.98 -38.72
N GLY A 5 -27.90 -79.21 -39.27
CA GLY A 5 -26.43 -79.14 -39.35
C GLY A 5 -26.15 -77.90 -40.26
N GLY A 6 -25.11 -77.09 -40.15
CA GLY A 6 -23.69 -77.37 -40.27
C GLY A 6 -23.05 -76.30 -41.20
N VAL A 7 -21.80 -75.95 -40.90
CA VAL A 7 -20.76 -75.37 -41.78
C VAL A 7 -20.89 -73.89 -42.22
N GLY A 8 -19.85 -73.10 -41.93
CA GLY A 8 -19.53 -71.94 -42.78
C GLY A 8 -18.70 -70.83 -42.15
N SER A 9 -17.38 -71.01 -42.14
CA SER A 9 -16.34 -69.97 -42.04
C SER A 9 -16.71 -68.61 -42.67
N LYS A 10 -16.34 -67.51 -41.99
CA LYS A 10 -15.59 -66.40 -42.62
C LYS A 10 -15.05 -65.38 -41.60
N LEU A 11 -13.74 -65.19 -41.72
CA LEU A 11 -12.91 -64.07 -41.25
C LEU A 11 -13.64 -62.71 -41.28
N LEU A 12 -13.51 -61.95 -40.20
CA LEU A 12 -13.41 -60.49 -40.29
C LEU A 12 -12.34 -59.99 -39.31
N ARG A 13 -11.27 -59.44 -39.89
CA ARG A 13 -10.21 -58.70 -39.21
C ARG A 13 -10.82 -57.43 -38.62
N ALA A 14 -10.85 -57.30 -37.29
CA ALA A 14 -11.15 -56.04 -36.63
C ALA A 14 -9.86 -55.22 -36.53
N LEU A 15 -9.84 -54.08 -37.22
CA LEU A 15 -8.80 -53.06 -37.15
C LEU A 15 -8.89 -52.37 -35.78
N GLY A 16 -7.89 -52.57 -34.91
CA GLY A 16 -7.78 -51.84 -33.65
C GLY A 16 -7.32 -50.40 -33.90
N ILE A 17 -8.24 -49.44 -33.81
CA ILE A 17 -7.91 -48.01 -33.73
C ILE A 17 -7.69 -47.68 -32.25
N LEU A 18 -6.42 -47.54 -31.87
CA LEU A 18 -5.99 -47.07 -30.56
C LEU A 18 -6.13 -45.53 -30.53
N LEU A 19 -7.24 -45.02 -30.02
CA LEU A 19 -7.43 -43.61 -29.72
C LEU A 19 -6.67 -43.25 -28.43
N MET A 20 -5.47 -42.69 -28.56
CA MET A 20 -4.77 -42.04 -27.46
C MET A 20 -5.49 -40.73 -27.10
N THR A 21 -6.15 -40.70 -25.94
CA THR A 21 -6.62 -39.46 -25.31
C THR A 21 -5.68 -39.12 -24.16
N PHE A 22 -4.65 -38.32 -24.45
CA PHE A 22 -3.87 -37.65 -23.40
C PHE A 22 -4.69 -36.48 -22.87
N GLY A 23 -5.45 -36.73 -21.81
CA GLY A 23 -6.09 -35.68 -21.02
C GLY A 23 -5.06 -34.99 -20.11
N THR A 24 -4.34 -34.00 -20.62
CA THR A 24 -3.56 -33.08 -19.79
C THR A 24 -4.51 -32.10 -19.10
N THR A 25 -4.93 -32.43 -17.89
CA THR A 25 -5.55 -31.47 -16.97
C THR A 25 -4.45 -30.54 -16.45
N LEU A 26 -4.21 -29.44 -17.17
CA LEU A 26 -3.47 -28.30 -16.65
C LEU A 26 -4.28 -27.68 -15.51
N THR A 27 -3.97 -28.07 -14.29
CA THR A 27 -4.39 -27.35 -13.08
C THR A 27 -3.64 -26.03 -13.06
N MET A 28 -4.35 -24.95 -13.35
CA MET A 28 -3.81 -23.61 -13.08
C MET A 28 -3.70 -23.48 -11.56
N ALA A 29 -2.47 -23.51 -11.07
CA ALA A 29 -2.19 -23.16 -9.68
C ALA A 29 -2.61 -21.69 -9.50
N GLU A 30 -3.73 -21.46 -8.82
CA GLU A 30 -4.08 -20.17 -8.28
C GLU A 30 -2.90 -19.70 -7.43
N ALA A 31 -2.21 -18.66 -7.88
CA ALA A 31 -1.19 -17.99 -7.08
C ALA A 31 -1.90 -17.36 -5.88
N GLN A 32 -1.97 -18.11 -4.78
CA GLN A 32 -2.50 -17.63 -3.51
C GLN A 32 -1.71 -16.39 -3.11
N THR A 33 -2.41 -15.28 -2.92
CA THR A 33 -1.81 -14.09 -2.30
C THR A 33 -1.18 -14.51 -0.96
N PRO A 34 0.09 -14.15 -0.70
CA PRO A 34 0.73 -14.50 0.56
C PRO A 34 -0.14 -14.01 1.72
N ARG A 35 -0.61 -14.95 2.54
CA ARG A 35 -1.43 -14.64 3.71
C ARG A 35 -0.56 -13.85 4.69
N ASP A 36 -1.12 -12.79 5.28
CA ASP A 36 -0.42 -11.95 6.26
C ASP A 36 0.15 -12.83 7.39
N PRO A 37 1.49 -12.92 7.54
CA PRO A 37 2.10 -13.77 8.56
C PRO A 37 2.01 -13.15 9.96
N HIS A 38 1.63 -11.87 10.08
CA HIS A 38 1.65 -11.17 11.35
C HIS A 38 0.54 -11.65 12.29
N TRP A 39 0.91 -11.87 13.55
CA TRP A 39 0.02 -12.38 14.60
C TRP A 39 -0.65 -13.74 14.30
N ASP A 40 -0.15 -14.49 13.32
CA ASP A 40 -0.69 -15.80 12.93
C ASP A 40 0.22 -16.95 13.43
N PRO A 41 -0.19 -17.72 14.46
CA PRO A 41 0.62 -18.80 15.00
C PRO A 41 0.81 -19.96 14.00
N ALA A 42 0.01 -20.05 12.93
CA ALA A 42 0.19 -21.03 11.88
C ALA A 42 1.34 -20.66 10.91
N GLN A 43 1.80 -19.39 10.94
CA GLN A 43 2.74 -18.85 9.97
C GLN A 43 4.12 -18.54 10.54
N CYS A 44 4.53 -19.21 11.62
CA CYS A 44 5.87 -19.07 12.19
C CYS A 44 6.99 -19.29 11.14
N LYS A 45 6.75 -20.16 10.15
CA LYS A 45 7.70 -20.44 9.05
C LYS A 45 7.90 -19.27 8.08
N ALA A 46 7.07 -18.23 8.15
CA ALA A 46 7.33 -16.99 7.41
C ALA A 46 8.63 -16.33 7.89
N CYS A 47 8.86 -16.35 9.21
CA CYS A 47 10.02 -15.70 9.83
C CYS A 47 11.14 -16.68 10.21
N HIS A 48 10.75 -17.91 10.58
CA HIS A 48 11.63 -18.90 11.20
C HIS A 48 11.87 -20.10 10.28
N THR A 49 13.02 -20.72 10.43
CA THR A 49 13.33 -22.00 9.76
C THR A 49 12.50 -23.16 10.33
N ALA A 50 12.02 -23.04 11.57
CA ALA A 50 11.22 -24.04 12.26
C ALA A 50 9.74 -23.61 12.39
N ALA A 51 8.83 -24.59 12.37
CA ALA A 51 7.38 -24.36 12.52
C ALA A 51 6.98 -23.88 13.93
N ARG A 52 7.77 -24.21 14.94
CA ARG A 52 7.53 -23.86 16.36
C ARG A 52 8.86 -23.42 16.98
N PRO A 53 9.29 -22.18 16.72
CA PRO A 53 10.54 -21.66 17.27
C PRO A 53 10.47 -21.59 18.80
N GLY A 54 11.44 -22.22 19.48
CA GLY A 54 11.58 -22.15 20.93
C GLY A 54 12.50 -21.01 21.37
N LYS A 55 12.41 -20.62 22.65
CA LYS A 55 13.34 -19.65 23.27
C LYS A 55 14.79 -20.14 23.07
N GLY A 56 15.65 -19.28 22.52
CA GLY A 56 17.05 -19.60 22.21
C GLY A 56 17.28 -20.46 20.96
N LYS A 57 16.21 -20.92 20.27
CA LYS A 57 16.27 -21.75 19.05
C LYS A 57 15.45 -21.17 17.90
N ALA A 58 15.25 -19.86 17.91
CA ALA A 58 14.36 -19.19 16.97
C ALA A 58 14.80 -19.33 15.50
N ARG A 59 16.10 -19.37 15.21
CA ARG A 59 16.71 -19.53 13.85
C ARG A 59 15.87 -18.87 12.73
N LEU A 60 16.10 -17.57 12.53
CA LEU A 60 15.47 -16.81 11.45
C LEU A 60 15.87 -17.37 10.08
N ARG A 61 15.01 -17.15 9.07
CA ARG A 61 15.27 -17.58 7.69
C ARG A 61 16.43 -16.84 7.02
N VAL A 62 16.66 -15.60 7.43
CA VAL A 62 17.79 -14.77 6.99
C VAL A 62 18.58 -14.28 8.20
N GLN A 63 19.80 -13.78 7.95
CA GLN A 63 20.78 -13.51 9.00
C GLN A 63 20.40 -12.35 9.91
N ASP A 64 19.73 -11.32 9.39
CA ASP A 64 19.34 -10.14 10.14
C ASP A 64 17.84 -9.85 10.04
N ALA A 65 17.34 -9.07 10.99
CA ALA A 65 15.90 -8.80 11.09
C ALA A 65 15.39 -7.86 10.00
N SER A 66 16.22 -6.98 9.43
CA SER A 66 15.81 -6.08 8.36
C SER A 66 15.63 -6.87 7.07
N GLY A 67 16.60 -7.70 6.69
CA GLY A 67 16.47 -8.63 5.56
C GLY A 67 15.21 -9.49 5.66
N LEU A 68 14.84 -9.93 6.87
CA LEU A 68 13.67 -10.79 7.05
C LEU A 68 12.35 -10.06 6.74
N CYS A 69 12.28 -8.79 7.14
CA CYS A 69 11.14 -7.95 6.81
C CYS A 69 11.14 -7.61 5.32
N LEU A 70 12.31 -7.25 4.80
CA LEU A 70 12.52 -6.83 3.42
C LEU A 70 12.18 -7.93 2.39
N ASP A 71 12.36 -9.22 2.72
CA ASP A 71 11.89 -10.36 1.91
C ASP A 71 10.40 -10.27 1.49
N CYS A 72 9.57 -9.58 2.28
CA CYS A 72 8.16 -9.34 1.97
C CYS A 72 7.81 -7.86 1.75
N HIS A 73 8.61 -6.92 2.30
CA HIS A 73 8.32 -5.50 2.35
C HIS A 73 9.17 -4.62 1.39
N GLU A 74 10.15 -5.18 0.66
CA GLU A 74 11.04 -4.43 -0.26
C GLU A 74 10.30 -3.65 -1.36
N ASP A 75 9.40 -4.32 -2.08
CA ASP A 75 8.70 -3.71 -3.23
C ASP A 75 7.31 -3.17 -2.91
N ARG A 76 6.74 -3.56 -1.76
CA ARG A 76 5.32 -3.28 -1.44
C ARG A 76 5.12 -2.23 -0.36
N GLU A 77 6.14 -1.91 0.45
CA GLU A 77 5.95 -1.06 1.64
C GLU A 77 7.08 -0.07 1.95
N ALA A 78 8.02 0.17 1.04
CA ALA A 78 9.08 1.16 1.22
C ALA A 78 8.59 2.60 1.58
N HIS A 79 7.29 2.85 1.53
CA HIS A 79 6.65 4.16 1.66
C HIS A 79 5.61 4.28 2.80
N VAL A 80 5.31 3.20 3.52
CA VAL A 80 4.66 3.27 4.86
C VAL A 80 5.68 3.68 5.92
N MET A 81 6.96 3.48 5.58
CA MET A 81 8.13 3.78 6.36
C MET A 81 8.41 5.28 6.33
N ILE A 82 7.93 5.99 7.36
CA ILE A 82 8.27 7.41 7.61
C ILE A 82 9.80 7.60 7.79
N HIS A 83 10.53 6.51 8.03
CA HIS A 83 12.00 6.46 8.06
C HIS A 83 12.53 5.30 7.23
N PRO A 84 13.52 5.50 6.36
CA PRO A 84 14.19 4.40 5.66
C PRO A 84 14.85 3.42 6.65
N ASP A 85 15.09 2.18 6.22
CA ASP A 85 16.03 1.27 6.89
C ASP A 85 17.48 1.71 6.56
N GLY A 86 18.35 1.73 7.56
CA GLY A 86 19.75 2.10 7.38
C GLY A 86 20.21 3.54 7.73
N PRO A 87 19.36 4.58 7.92
CA PRO A 87 19.81 5.90 8.34
C PRO A 87 20.49 5.85 9.70
N VAL A 88 21.59 6.59 9.83
CA VAL A 88 22.26 6.79 11.12
C VAL A 88 21.54 7.93 11.85
N PRO A 89 21.04 7.71 13.09
CA PRO A 89 20.50 8.79 13.92
C PRO A 89 21.51 9.93 14.05
N SER A 90 21.04 11.18 13.96
CA SER A 90 21.92 12.31 14.28
C SER A 90 22.33 12.26 15.76
N PRO A 91 23.48 12.84 16.16
CA PRO A 91 23.88 12.89 17.57
C PRO A 91 22.83 13.52 18.48
N ARG A 92 22.12 14.53 17.97
CA ARG A 92 20.98 15.14 18.66
C ARG A 92 19.85 14.14 18.89
N LEU A 93 19.53 13.31 17.89
CA LEU A 93 18.50 12.27 18.01
C LEU A 93 18.93 11.19 18.99
N ALA A 94 20.19 10.74 18.93
CA ALA A 94 20.75 9.74 19.82
C ALA A 94 20.63 10.13 21.30
N GLY A 95 20.87 11.41 21.62
CA GLY A 95 20.69 11.94 22.98
C GLY A 95 19.24 12.03 23.48
N HIS A 96 18.25 11.82 22.60
CA HIS A 96 16.81 11.86 22.94
C HIS A 96 16.12 10.49 22.89
N LEU A 97 16.84 9.42 22.56
CA LEU A 97 16.25 8.08 22.49
C LEU A 97 15.82 7.64 23.88
N ALA A 98 14.52 7.41 24.05
CA ALA A 98 13.98 6.90 25.31
C ALA A 98 14.49 5.48 25.62
N ASP A 99 14.46 5.10 26.90
CA ASP A 99 14.82 3.75 27.35
C ASP A 99 14.16 2.66 26.50
N GLY A 100 14.97 1.70 26.06
CA GLY A 100 14.56 0.62 25.16
C GLY A 100 14.78 0.88 23.67
N PHE A 101 15.24 2.08 23.28
CA PHE A 101 15.67 2.43 21.91
C PHE A 101 17.21 2.60 21.79
N ASP A 102 17.97 2.09 22.77
CA ASP A 102 19.43 2.23 22.89
C ASP A 102 20.20 1.82 21.60
N GLU A 103 21.26 2.56 21.29
CA GLU A 103 22.15 2.41 20.12
C GLU A 103 22.69 0.98 19.97
N ARG A 104 22.86 0.26 21.09
CA ARG A 104 23.31 -1.15 21.11
C ARG A 104 22.32 -2.13 20.46
N ARG A 105 21.05 -1.75 20.28
CA ARG A 105 20.02 -2.54 19.60
C ARG A 105 19.75 -2.08 18.16
N LEU A 106 20.39 -1.00 17.73
CA LEU A 106 20.37 -0.46 16.36
C LEU A 106 21.43 -1.12 15.46
N GLY A 107 22.05 -2.23 15.88
CA GLY A 107 23.19 -2.79 15.17
C GLY A 107 24.27 -1.73 14.96
N SER A 108 24.74 -1.57 13.73
CA SER A 108 25.83 -0.68 13.27
C SER A 108 25.55 0.84 13.38
N ARG A 109 24.81 1.30 14.41
CA ARG A 109 24.33 2.69 14.58
C ARG A 109 23.32 3.12 13.52
N ARG A 110 22.51 2.19 12.99
CA ARG A 110 21.53 2.46 11.92
C ARG A 110 20.12 2.09 12.38
N LEU A 111 19.13 2.89 11.99
CA LEU A 111 17.73 2.54 12.22
C LEU A 111 17.37 1.29 11.41
N SER A 112 16.85 0.27 12.08
CA SER A 112 16.31 -0.94 11.45
C SER A 112 14.80 -1.05 11.66
N CYS A 113 14.12 -1.97 10.95
CA CYS A 113 12.72 -2.29 11.20
C CYS A 113 12.46 -2.54 12.71
N THR A 114 13.36 -3.28 13.35
CA THR A 114 13.24 -3.63 14.78
C THR A 114 13.53 -2.48 15.75
N ALA A 115 14.05 -1.34 15.27
CA ALA A 115 14.15 -0.13 16.08
C ALA A 115 12.75 0.32 16.50
N CYS A 116 11.81 0.31 15.57
CA CYS A 116 10.44 0.75 15.79
C CYS A 116 9.50 -0.40 16.15
N HIS A 117 9.71 -1.55 15.53
CA HIS A 117 8.83 -2.70 15.63
C HIS A 117 9.39 -3.74 16.61
N ALA A 118 8.50 -4.34 17.40
CA ALA A 118 8.82 -5.43 18.31
C ALA A 118 8.17 -6.74 17.80
N PRO A 119 8.71 -7.38 16.75
CA PRO A 119 8.06 -8.54 16.13
C PRO A 119 7.89 -9.73 17.09
N ARG A 120 8.72 -9.82 18.14
CA ARG A 120 8.59 -10.85 19.18
C ARG A 120 7.28 -10.79 19.97
N LEU A 121 6.58 -9.65 19.96
CA LEU A 121 5.24 -9.52 20.55
C LEU A 121 4.26 -10.55 19.98
N GLN A 122 4.44 -10.89 18.71
CA GLN A 122 3.58 -11.80 17.97
C GLN A 122 3.84 -13.27 18.32
N CYS A 123 4.99 -13.56 18.91
CA CYS A 123 5.39 -14.91 19.31
C CYS A 123 4.80 -15.35 20.65
N ASP A 124 4.22 -14.43 21.43
CA ASP A 124 3.68 -14.70 22.75
C ASP A 124 2.15 -14.81 22.69
N PRO A 125 1.58 -16.02 22.86
CA PRO A 125 0.13 -16.22 22.84
C PRO A 125 -0.59 -15.38 23.90
N ALA A 126 0.04 -15.07 25.03
CA ALA A 126 -0.55 -14.24 26.08
C ALA A 126 -0.76 -12.79 25.63
N ARG A 127 -0.03 -12.34 24.62
CA ARG A 127 -0.08 -10.97 24.08
C ARG A 127 -0.95 -10.85 22.83
N LYS A 128 -1.62 -11.92 22.40
CA LYS A 128 -2.46 -11.95 21.20
C LYS A 128 -3.54 -10.85 21.20
N ALA A 129 -4.08 -10.50 22.36
CA ALA A 129 -5.08 -9.44 22.50
C ALA A 129 -4.56 -8.05 22.06
N GLU A 130 -3.24 -7.83 22.12
CA GLU A 130 -2.62 -6.57 21.68
C GLU A 130 -2.71 -6.35 20.17
N ARG A 131 -2.99 -7.38 19.35
CA ARG A 131 -3.17 -7.24 17.89
C ARG A 131 -4.17 -6.13 17.54
N GLY A 132 -5.26 -6.01 18.30
CA GLY A 132 -6.29 -4.99 18.03
C GLY A 132 -5.84 -3.56 18.36
N LEU A 133 -4.96 -3.41 19.35
CA LEU A 133 -4.51 -2.09 19.86
C LEU A 133 -3.15 -1.66 19.30
N ASN A 134 -2.36 -2.63 18.86
CA ASN A 134 -1.01 -2.46 18.34
C ASN A 134 -0.76 -3.42 17.15
N PRO A 135 -1.55 -3.31 16.06
CA PRO A 135 -1.48 -4.26 14.94
C PRO A 135 -0.10 -4.29 14.28
N ALA A 136 0.58 -3.14 14.24
CA ALA A 136 1.94 -3.01 13.72
C ALA A 136 3.04 -3.29 14.76
N PHE A 137 2.69 -3.83 15.94
CA PHE A 137 3.65 -4.24 16.98
C PHE A 137 4.71 -3.16 17.30
N LEU A 138 4.29 -1.88 17.36
CA LEU A 138 5.15 -0.76 17.72
C LEU A 138 5.71 -0.94 19.13
N ARG A 139 7.00 -0.70 19.29
CA ARG A 139 7.71 -0.84 20.57
C ARG A 139 7.13 0.12 21.62
N GLY A 140 6.82 -0.41 22.80
CA GLY A 140 6.22 0.36 23.89
C GLY A 140 4.76 0.78 23.65
N GLY A 141 4.12 0.27 22.59
CA GLY A 141 2.69 0.46 22.38
C GLY A 141 1.83 -0.36 23.36
N PRO A 142 0.49 -0.22 23.28
CA PRO A 142 -0.24 0.55 22.28
C PRO A 142 -0.12 2.07 22.47
N TYR A 143 -0.28 2.82 21.38
CA TYR A 143 -0.31 4.29 21.39
C TYR A 143 -1.67 4.77 20.93
N ARG A 144 -2.19 5.84 21.54
CA ARG A 144 -3.46 6.43 21.11
C ARG A 144 -3.30 7.11 19.75
N PHE A 145 -2.14 7.73 19.52
CA PHE A 145 -1.80 8.37 18.25
C PHE A 145 -0.40 7.97 17.79
N ARG A 146 -0.20 7.72 16.48
CA ARG A 146 1.13 7.40 15.91
C ARG A 146 2.20 8.43 16.26
N THR A 147 1.84 9.70 16.44
CA THR A 147 2.77 10.76 16.86
C THR A 147 3.33 10.59 18.26
N GLU A 148 2.61 9.96 19.17
CA GLU A 148 3.11 9.68 20.52
C GLU A 148 4.33 8.75 20.45
N PHE A 149 4.29 7.78 19.54
CA PHE A 149 5.43 6.94 19.22
C PHE A 149 6.58 7.75 18.59
N CYS A 150 6.30 8.66 17.65
CA CYS A 150 7.35 9.51 17.04
C CYS A 150 8.11 10.32 18.11
N TYR A 151 7.44 10.76 19.17
CA TYR A 151 8.06 11.52 20.26
C TYR A 151 8.95 10.69 21.18
N ARG A 152 9.05 9.36 20.98
CA ARG A 152 10.05 8.51 21.64
C ARG A 152 11.47 8.79 21.14
N CYS A 153 11.59 9.40 19.98
CA CYS A 153 12.86 9.81 19.38
C CYS A 153 12.87 11.32 19.07
N HIS A 154 11.75 11.89 18.62
CA HIS A 154 11.69 13.30 18.25
C HIS A 154 11.26 14.22 19.40
N ASP A 155 11.91 15.38 19.55
CA ASP A 155 11.49 16.43 20.47
C ASP A 155 10.07 16.90 20.13
N ARG A 156 9.12 16.81 21.08
CA ARG A 156 7.71 17.15 20.86
C ARG A 156 7.49 18.61 20.45
N LYS A 157 8.31 19.55 20.94
CA LYS A 157 8.19 20.99 20.67
C LYS A 157 8.85 21.39 19.36
N ALA A 158 9.92 20.68 18.96
CA ALA A 158 10.67 20.94 17.73
C ALA A 158 10.25 20.05 16.56
N TYR A 159 9.52 18.96 16.82
CA TYR A 159 9.08 18.03 15.78
C TYR A 159 8.07 18.71 14.87
N GLN A 160 8.53 19.04 13.68
CA GLN A 160 7.67 19.33 12.55
C GLN A 160 7.43 18.02 11.82
N ARG A 161 6.16 17.64 11.68
CA ARG A 161 5.79 16.55 10.79
C ARG A 161 6.39 16.83 9.41
N LEU A 162 6.94 15.78 8.81
CA LEU A 162 7.35 15.79 7.43
C LEU A 162 6.18 16.27 6.57
N ASN A 163 6.28 17.47 6.01
CA ASN A 163 5.28 17.99 5.10
C ASN A 163 5.66 17.58 3.67
N ALA A 164 5.10 16.45 3.21
CA ALA A 164 5.27 15.95 1.85
C ALA A 164 4.78 16.94 0.78
N HIS A 165 3.91 17.88 1.15
CA HIS A 165 3.34 18.87 0.24
C HIS A 165 4.17 20.15 0.13
N ARG A 166 5.25 20.31 0.91
CA ARG A 166 6.26 21.35 0.65
C ARG A 166 7.34 20.74 -0.24
N GLN A 167 7.15 20.90 -1.55
CA GLN A 167 7.94 20.23 -2.59
C GLN A 167 8.94 21.14 -3.27
N LEU A 168 8.88 22.45 -3.01
CA LEU A 168 9.80 23.44 -3.53
C LEU A 168 10.63 24.08 -2.40
N ASP A 169 11.90 24.34 -2.69
CA ASP A 169 12.76 25.16 -1.84
C ASP A 169 12.47 26.66 -2.01
N SER A 170 13.24 27.52 -1.35
CA SER A 170 13.07 28.99 -1.44
C SER A 170 13.43 29.57 -2.81
N LYS A 171 14.10 28.79 -3.68
CA LYS A 171 14.48 29.16 -5.05
C LYS A 171 13.54 28.53 -6.09
N GLY A 172 12.50 27.82 -5.68
CA GLY A 172 11.56 27.14 -6.57
C GLY A 172 12.10 25.84 -7.18
N GLN A 173 13.19 25.29 -6.64
CA GLN A 173 13.75 24.00 -7.04
C GLN A 173 13.02 22.85 -6.33
N LEU A 174 12.91 21.70 -6.98
CA LEU A 174 12.27 20.53 -6.38
C LEU A 174 13.11 19.99 -5.21
N LEU A 175 12.42 19.70 -4.12
CA LEU A 175 12.92 18.89 -3.03
C LEU A 175 12.65 17.42 -3.37
N GLU A 176 13.55 16.78 -4.10
CA GLU A 176 13.35 15.43 -4.65
C GLU A 176 12.98 14.39 -3.58
N GLU A 177 13.54 14.51 -2.38
CA GLU A 177 13.25 13.63 -1.26
C GLU A 177 11.78 13.71 -0.81
N ARG A 178 11.09 14.82 -1.10
CA ARG A 178 9.65 14.98 -0.84
C ARG A 178 8.83 14.29 -1.91
N CYS A 179 9.26 14.36 -3.17
CA CYS A 179 8.61 13.68 -4.28
C CYS A 179 8.68 12.15 -4.10
N ARG A 180 9.82 11.64 -3.64
CA ARG A 180 10.03 10.19 -3.40
C ARG A 180 9.15 9.60 -2.29
N LEU A 181 8.43 10.42 -1.53
CA LEU A 181 7.43 9.94 -0.57
C LEU A 181 6.18 9.35 -1.25
N CYS A 182 5.87 9.77 -2.47
CA CYS A 182 4.72 9.30 -3.25
C CYS A 182 5.14 8.62 -4.56
N HIS A 183 6.34 8.89 -5.06
CA HIS A 183 6.80 8.46 -6.38
C HIS A 183 8.07 7.59 -6.26
N ARG A 184 8.16 6.51 -7.04
CA ARG A 184 9.38 5.68 -7.16
C ARG A 184 10.54 6.43 -7.79
N LYS A 185 10.24 7.31 -8.75
CA LYS A 185 11.18 8.24 -9.39
C LYS A 185 10.54 9.62 -9.43
N VAL A 186 11.34 10.68 -9.36
CA VAL A 186 10.84 12.05 -9.52
C VAL A 186 10.37 12.22 -10.97
N PRO A 187 9.08 12.45 -11.25
CA PRO A 187 8.62 12.61 -12.63
C PRO A 187 9.21 13.85 -13.29
N ALA A 188 9.36 13.81 -14.62
CA ALA A 188 9.68 15.00 -15.40
C ALA A 188 8.61 16.09 -15.18
N ARG A 189 9.00 17.36 -15.28
CA ARG A 189 8.11 18.52 -15.05
C ARG A 189 7.63 19.16 -16.35
N ASP A 190 7.78 18.51 -17.50
CA ASP A 190 7.40 19.13 -18.77
C ASP A 190 5.87 19.13 -18.97
N ALA A 191 5.38 19.98 -19.87
CA ALA A 191 3.93 20.08 -20.14
C ALA A 191 3.34 18.81 -20.78
N SER A 192 4.19 17.94 -21.35
CA SER A 192 3.81 16.66 -21.95
C SER A 192 3.71 15.52 -20.93
N SER A 193 4.27 15.69 -19.74
CA SER A 193 4.15 14.76 -18.61
C SER A 193 2.76 14.85 -18.00
N GLY A 194 1.77 14.46 -18.80
CA GLY A 194 0.44 14.16 -18.31
C GLY A 194 0.51 13.12 -17.18
N SER A 195 -0.55 13.04 -16.40
CA SER A 195 -0.75 12.15 -15.25
C SER A 195 -0.56 10.63 -15.50
N ALA A 196 -0.15 10.22 -16.69
CA ALA A 196 -0.15 8.84 -17.16
C ALA A 196 1.07 8.02 -16.71
N ASP A 197 2.26 8.62 -16.57
CA ASP A 197 3.44 7.96 -15.97
C ASP A 197 3.88 8.70 -14.72
N THR A 198 3.07 8.58 -13.67
CA THR A 198 3.40 9.17 -12.36
C THR A 198 4.42 8.32 -11.61
N ALA A 199 4.71 7.09 -12.05
CA ALA A 199 5.59 6.15 -11.35
C ALA A 199 5.35 6.15 -9.83
N LEU A 200 4.09 6.12 -9.41
CA LEU A 200 3.74 6.10 -7.99
C LEU A 200 4.33 4.86 -7.33
N ASN A 201 4.48 4.98 -6.02
CA ASN A 201 5.01 3.94 -5.16
C ASN A 201 4.01 2.90 -4.70
N ILE A 202 2.76 3.04 -5.12
CA ILE A 202 1.68 2.09 -4.93
C ILE A 202 1.10 1.87 -6.32
N ASP A 203 1.03 0.61 -6.75
CA ASP A 203 0.66 0.25 -8.13
C ASP A 203 -0.82 -0.13 -8.28
N ASP A 204 -1.53 -0.39 -7.18
CA ASP A 204 -2.88 -0.96 -7.20
C ASP A 204 -3.93 -0.08 -6.50
N ASP A 205 -3.63 0.44 -5.30
CA ASP A 205 -4.59 1.15 -4.46
C ASP A 205 -4.13 2.56 -4.10
N TYR A 206 -4.23 3.48 -5.06
CA TYR A 206 -3.68 4.84 -4.93
C TYR A 206 -4.21 5.63 -3.73
N LYS A 207 -5.35 5.25 -3.12
CA LYS A 207 -5.81 5.90 -1.87
C LYS A 207 -4.79 5.73 -0.74
N GLN A 208 -4.05 4.61 -0.70
CA GLN A 208 -3.08 4.33 0.36
C GLN A 208 -1.95 5.36 0.40
N ILE A 209 -1.59 5.97 -0.75
CA ILE A 209 -0.60 7.05 -0.83
C ILE A 209 -0.98 8.18 0.12
N CYS A 210 -2.27 8.49 0.21
CA CYS A 210 -2.80 9.55 1.05
C CYS A 210 -3.08 9.03 2.47
N LEU A 211 -3.68 7.85 2.60
CA LEU A 211 -4.12 7.29 3.88
C LEU A 211 -2.97 6.90 4.82
N ASN A 212 -1.77 6.71 4.28
CA ASN A 212 -0.55 6.52 5.08
C ASN A 212 -0.22 7.73 5.98
N CYS A 213 -0.68 8.93 5.60
CA CYS A 213 -0.47 10.17 6.35
C CYS A 213 -1.77 10.83 6.84
N HIS A 214 -2.88 10.62 6.13
CA HIS A 214 -4.17 11.25 6.42
C HIS A 214 -5.17 10.22 6.93
N VAL A 215 -5.83 10.55 8.04
CA VAL A 215 -6.99 9.78 8.48
C VAL A 215 -8.14 10.08 7.54
N TRP A 216 -8.72 9.05 6.94
CA TRP A 216 -9.97 9.21 6.21
C TRP A 216 -11.08 9.57 7.19
N VAL A 217 -11.84 10.60 6.86
CA VAL A 217 -13.08 10.98 7.53
C VAL A 217 -14.19 10.95 6.50
N VAL A 218 -15.46 10.86 6.91
CA VAL A 218 -16.57 10.73 5.96
C VAL A 218 -16.70 11.99 5.10
N HIS A 219 -16.21 11.95 3.85
CA HIS A 219 -16.32 13.03 2.87
C HIS A 219 -16.09 12.52 1.43
N PRO A 220 -16.58 13.23 0.39
CA PRO A 220 -17.42 14.45 0.44
C PRO A 220 -18.87 14.16 0.89
N GLY A 221 -19.49 15.13 1.58
CA GLY A 221 -20.93 15.11 1.92
C GLY A 221 -21.35 14.50 3.26
N GLY A 222 -20.43 14.03 4.11
CA GLY A 222 -20.75 13.38 5.40
C GLY A 222 -20.23 14.12 6.63
N GLY A 223 -20.76 15.33 6.89
CA GLY A 223 -20.29 16.16 8.01
C GLY A 223 -20.79 15.72 9.40
N LEU A 224 -21.80 14.87 9.48
CA LEU A 224 -22.42 14.46 10.75
C LEU A 224 -22.59 12.93 10.80
N PRO A 225 -22.11 12.24 11.87
CA PRO A 225 -22.14 10.77 11.99
C PRO A 225 -23.53 10.12 11.81
N PHE A 226 -24.59 10.88 12.05
CA PHE A 226 -25.99 10.45 11.95
C PHE A 226 -26.70 10.96 10.66
N MET A 227 -26.03 11.80 9.88
CA MET A 227 -26.44 12.12 8.50
C MET A 227 -25.73 11.26 7.47
N ASP A 228 -24.88 10.33 7.93
CA ASP A 228 -24.47 9.20 7.10
C ASP A 228 -25.68 8.31 6.84
N ARG A 229 -26.48 8.68 5.83
CA ARG A 229 -27.55 7.85 5.27
C ARG A 229 -26.96 6.72 4.40
N GLY A 230 -25.79 6.19 4.77
CA GLY A 230 -24.99 5.31 3.90
C GLY A 230 -24.51 6.04 2.63
N GLY A 231 -24.12 7.32 2.77
CA GLY A 231 -23.70 8.14 1.63
C GLY A 231 -22.51 7.50 0.91
N THR A 232 -22.58 7.41 -0.43
CA THR A 232 -21.66 6.61 -1.24
C THR A 232 -20.20 6.93 -0.94
N HIS A 233 -19.48 5.97 -0.33
CA HIS A 233 -18.03 6.03 -0.20
C HIS A 233 -17.43 6.30 -1.58
N HIS A 234 -16.82 7.48 -1.76
CA HIS A 234 -16.35 7.92 -3.06
C HIS A 234 -15.08 7.20 -3.49
N LEU A 235 -14.42 6.39 -2.65
CA LEU A 235 -13.24 5.62 -3.07
C LEU A 235 -13.64 4.32 -3.81
N LYS A 236 -14.35 4.48 -4.94
CA LYS A 236 -14.88 3.40 -5.77
C LYS A 236 -14.88 3.79 -7.25
N VAL A 237 -15.15 2.82 -8.12
CA VAL A 237 -15.36 3.08 -9.55
C VAL A 237 -16.63 3.90 -9.71
N PRO A 238 -16.59 5.08 -10.36
CA PRO A 238 -17.80 5.83 -10.63
C PRO A 238 -18.70 5.06 -11.61
N PRO A 239 -20.04 5.13 -11.47
CA PRO A 239 -20.96 4.62 -12.47
C PRO A 239 -20.68 5.20 -13.87
N PRO A 240 -21.03 4.51 -14.97
CA PRO A 240 -20.65 4.91 -16.33
C PRO A 240 -21.07 6.33 -16.74
N ASP A 241 -22.27 6.76 -16.34
CA ASP A 241 -22.82 8.09 -16.55
C ASP A 241 -22.01 9.17 -15.80
N ILE A 242 -21.68 8.91 -14.52
CA ILE A 242 -20.81 9.78 -13.72
C ILE A 242 -19.40 9.84 -14.32
N GLY A 243 -18.84 8.72 -14.74
CA GLY A 243 -17.54 8.65 -15.42
C GLY A 243 -17.51 9.44 -16.73
N LYS A 244 -18.61 9.39 -17.51
CA LYS A 244 -18.77 10.21 -18.73
C LYS A 244 -18.83 11.69 -18.40
N ARG A 245 -19.64 12.08 -17.40
CA ARG A 245 -19.74 13.48 -16.95
C ARG A 245 -18.39 13.99 -16.46
N LEU A 246 -17.67 13.23 -15.65
CA LEU A 246 -16.32 13.57 -15.17
C LEU A 246 -15.38 13.92 -16.33
N LYS A 247 -15.36 13.11 -17.40
CA LYS A 247 -14.54 13.38 -18.59
C LYS A 247 -14.94 14.68 -19.30
N ILE A 248 -16.25 14.92 -19.48
CA ILE A 248 -16.77 16.15 -20.09
C ILE A 248 -16.39 17.37 -19.25
N MET A 249 -16.57 17.29 -17.93
CA MET A 249 -16.35 18.39 -17.01
C MET A 249 -14.88 18.72 -16.82
N GLN A 250 -13.99 17.72 -16.86
CA GLN A 250 -12.53 17.96 -16.91
C GLN A 250 -12.13 18.86 -18.08
N VAL A 251 -12.66 18.59 -19.29
CA VAL A 251 -12.40 19.41 -20.48
C VAL A 251 -13.05 20.79 -20.32
N LYS A 252 -14.34 20.83 -19.97
CA LYS A 252 -15.11 22.09 -19.84
C LYS A 252 -14.48 23.05 -18.83
N ASN A 253 -14.01 22.52 -17.70
CA ASN A 253 -13.47 23.33 -16.61
C ASN A 253 -11.94 23.49 -16.68
N GLY A 254 -11.28 22.86 -17.65
CA GLY A 254 -9.82 22.88 -17.76
C GLY A 254 -9.13 22.34 -16.51
N ILE A 255 -9.62 21.21 -15.99
CA ILE A 255 -9.07 20.56 -14.79
C ILE A 255 -8.73 19.11 -15.09
N HIS A 256 -7.74 18.58 -14.38
CA HIS A 256 -7.42 17.16 -14.40
C HIS A 256 -7.85 16.50 -13.08
N MET A 257 -8.68 15.47 -13.15
CA MET A 257 -9.22 14.70 -12.03
C MET A 257 -8.84 13.22 -12.22
N PRO A 258 -7.64 12.82 -11.76
CA PRO A 258 -7.13 11.48 -12.01
C PRO A 258 -7.98 10.42 -11.30
N LEU A 259 -8.08 9.25 -11.92
CA LEU A 259 -8.56 8.02 -11.28
C LEU A 259 -7.36 7.11 -11.00
N ASP A 260 -7.53 6.14 -10.11
CA ASP A 260 -6.50 5.11 -9.91
C ASP A 260 -6.46 4.11 -11.10
N PRO A 261 -5.51 3.17 -11.13
CA PRO A 261 -5.40 2.19 -12.22
C PRO A 261 -6.63 1.30 -12.40
N GLY A 262 -7.41 1.09 -11.34
CA GLY A 262 -8.68 0.38 -11.37
C GLY A 262 -9.88 1.25 -11.78
N GLY A 263 -9.64 2.52 -12.18
CA GLY A 263 -10.68 3.48 -12.53
C GLY A 263 -11.46 4.00 -11.32
N ARG A 264 -10.96 3.80 -10.10
CA ARG A 264 -11.61 4.29 -8.88
C ARG A 264 -11.28 5.75 -8.64
N ILE A 265 -12.25 6.47 -8.13
CA ILE A 265 -12.01 7.77 -7.52
C ILE A 265 -11.15 7.55 -6.28
N TYR A 266 -10.20 8.45 -6.03
CA TYR A 266 -9.36 8.48 -4.83
C TYR A 266 -9.14 9.92 -4.37
N CYS A 267 -8.36 10.11 -3.31
CA CYS A 267 -8.19 11.42 -2.70
C CYS A 267 -7.69 12.48 -3.72
N ALA A 268 -6.73 12.13 -4.60
CA ALA A 268 -6.19 13.12 -5.53
C ALA A 268 -7.06 13.38 -6.77
N THR A 269 -8.17 12.66 -6.92
CA THR A 269 -9.22 12.99 -7.90
C THR A 269 -9.79 14.38 -7.59
N CYS A 270 -10.05 14.68 -6.33
CA CYS A 270 -10.63 15.95 -5.87
C CYS A 270 -9.59 16.93 -5.31
N HIS A 271 -8.52 16.41 -4.72
CA HIS A 271 -7.46 17.18 -4.08
C HIS A 271 -6.18 17.20 -4.93
N ASN A 272 -5.47 18.32 -4.98
CA ASN A 272 -4.17 18.43 -5.63
C ASN A 272 -3.05 18.39 -4.59
N PRO A 273 -2.38 17.25 -4.37
CA PRO A 273 -1.34 17.15 -3.34
C PRO A 273 -0.13 18.03 -3.64
N HIS A 274 0.01 18.52 -4.87
CA HIS A 274 1.19 19.26 -5.29
C HIS A 274 1.20 20.71 -4.80
N GLN A 275 2.39 21.20 -4.44
CA GLN A 275 2.64 22.62 -4.22
C GLN A 275 2.47 23.40 -5.54
N ARG A 276 2.02 24.65 -5.46
CA ARG A 276 1.92 25.54 -6.62
C ARG A 276 3.28 25.69 -7.30
N GLY A 277 3.29 25.57 -8.62
CA GLY A 277 4.50 25.65 -9.44
C GLY A 277 5.25 24.32 -9.63
N VAL A 278 4.86 23.25 -8.93
CA VAL A 278 5.42 21.90 -9.17
C VAL A 278 5.01 21.38 -10.55
N LEU A 279 3.71 21.33 -10.80
CA LEU A 279 3.12 20.93 -12.07
C LEU A 279 3.11 22.10 -13.06
N ARG A 280 3.49 21.84 -14.31
CA ARG A 280 3.53 22.85 -15.38
C ARG A 280 2.27 22.87 -16.24
N ASP A 281 1.57 21.74 -16.36
CA ASP A 281 0.24 21.69 -16.97
C ASP A 281 -0.77 22.47 -16.10
N PRO A 282 -1.41 23.54 -16.63
CA PRO A 282 -2.41 24.31 -15.89
C PRO A 282 -3.59 23.48 -15.37
N ALA A 283 -4.03 22.48 -16.14
CA ALA A 283 -5.19 21.66 -15.75
C ALA A 283 -4.85 20.74 -14.57
N ALA A 284 -3.67 20.11 -14.59
CA ALA A 284 -3.16 19.32 -13.48
C ALA A 284 -2.75 20.17 -12.25
N ALA A 285 -2.25 21.39 -12.46
CA ALA A 285 -1.84 22.32 -11.40
C ALA A 285 -3.02 22.97 -10.65
N ARG A 286 -4.25 22.84 -11.16
CA ARG A 286 -5.43 23.42 -10.53
C ARG A 286 -5.62 22.92 -9.09
N GLY A 287 -5.91 23.82 -8.16
CA GLY A 287 -6.06 23.50 -6.74
C GLY A 287 -4.78 23.44 -5.92
N ALA A 288 -3.61 23.63 -6.53
CA ALA A 288 -2.34 23.61 -5.81
C ALA A 288 -2.30 24.73 -4.76
N ASP A 289 -2.04 24.34 -3.50
CA ASP A 289 -2.07 25.19 -2.30
C ASP A 289 -3.39 25.91 -2.01
N GLU A 290 -4.49 25.56 -2.69
CA GLU A 290 -5.83 26.05 -2.34
C GLU A 290 -6.29 25.49 -0.98
N LYS A 291 -7.40 26.02 -0.44
CA LYS A 291 -8.01 25.49 0.78
C LYS A 291 -8.37 24.02 0.60
N TYR A 292 -7.88 23.17 1.51
CA TYR A 292 -7.94 21.70 1.41
C TYR A 292 -7.33 21.13 0.14
N ARG A 293 -6.58 21.93 -0.63
CA ARG A 293 -6.05 21.60 -1.95
C ARG A 293 -7.12 21.16 -2.94
N LEU A 294 -8.36 21.62 -2.80
CA LEU A 294 -9.41 21.25 -3.74
C LEU A 294 -9.06 21.78 -5.14
N ARG A 295 -9.21 20.93 -6.16
CA ARG A 295 -8.97 21.31 -7.57
C ARG A 295 -9.85 22.48 -7.99
N MET A 296 -11.05 22.60 -7.43
CA MET A 296 -11.89 23.78 -7.55
C MET A 296 -12.91 23.82 -6.41
N PRO A 297 -13.50 24.99 -6.10
CA PRO A 297 -14.52 25.11 -5.05
C PRO A 297 -15.75 24.21 -5.30
N GLN A 298 -16.30 24.23 -6.52
CA GLN A 298 -17.46 23.41 -6.91
C GLN A 298 -17.04 22.06 -7.49
N ILE A 299 -16.25 21.30 -6.74
CA ILE A 299 -15.70 20.03 -7.23
C ILE A 299 -16.80 18.99 -7.52
N CYS A 300 -17.88 19.00 -6.72
CA CYS A 300 -18.97 18.03 -6.82
C CYS A 300 -19.70 18.12 -8.16
N ASP A 301 -19.86 19.31 -8.72
CA ASP A 301 -20.57 19.57 -9.99
C ASP A 301 -19.90 18.90 -11.20
N ASN A 302 -18.62 18.52 -11.06
CA ASN A 302 -17.90 17.78 -12.10
C ASN A 302 -18.42 16.35 -12.27
N CYS A 303 -19.13 15.82 -11.27
CA CYS A 303 -19.66 14.46 -11.25
C CYS A 303 -21.16 14.43 -11.03
N HIS A 304 -21.70 15.38 -10.26
CA HIS A 304 -23.10 15.44 -9.88
C HIS A 304 -23.80 16.63 -10.52
N ASP A 305 -25.11 16.50 -10.70
CA ASP A 305 -26.00 17.61 -11.01
C ASP A 305 -26.68 18.00 -9.70
N ILE A 306 -26.10 18.97 -8.99
CA ILE A 306 -26.54 19.44 -7.67
C ILE A 306 -27.00 20.89 -7.72
#